data_AF-A0A1V5YGU7-F1
#
_entry.id   AF-A0A1V5YGU7-F1
#
_cell.length_a   1.000
_cell.length_b   1.000
_cell.length_c   1.000
_cell.angle_alpha   90.00
_cell.angle_beta   90.00
_cell.angle_gamma   90.00
#
_symmetry.space_group_name_H-M   'P 1'
#
loop_
_entity.id
_entity.type
_entity.pdbx_description
1 polymer ?
#
loop_
_entity_poly.entity_id
_entity_poly.type
_entity_poly.pdbx_seq_one_letter_code
_entity_poly.pdbx_strand_id
1 'polypeptide(L)'
;MDKTVRNLAIGLVALIILAPLGLLAVGETFGEWGNEELEEKIGFVPSGLERLSSLWSAPMPDYALPGIGESMTAASAAYILSAVIGVVICAGLLYIIGKRIAKD
;
A
#
# COMPACT_ATOMS: atom_id res chain seq x y z
N MET A 1 6.74 -20.52 23.21
CA MET A 1 5.88 -19.43 22.73
C MET A 1 4.58 -19.50 23.51
N ASP A 2 4.19 -18.41 24.17
CA ASP A 2 2.93 -18.37 24.92
C ASP A 2 1.74 -18.56 23.96
N LYS A 3 0.59 -18.99 24.51
CA LYS A 3 -0.59 -19.33 23.73
C LYS A 3 -1.10 -18.14 22.91
N THR A 4 -0.97 -16.93 23.43
CA THR A 4 -1.42 -15.71 22.77
C THR A 4 -0.54 -15.39 21.57
N VAL A 5 0.78 -15.36 21.72
CA VAL A 5 1.72 -15.13 20.62
C VAL A 5 1.62 -16.24 19.58
N ARG A 6 1.41 -17.50 19.99
CA ARG A 6 1.17 -18.59 19.03
C ARG A 6 -0.08 -18.37 18.19
N ASN A 7 -1.20 -18.01 18.82
CA ASN A 7 -2.46 -17.78 18.10
C ASN A 7 -2.36 -16.56 17.18
N LEU A 8 -1.69 -15.49 17.64
CA LEU A 8 -1.43 -14.31 16.84
C LEU A 8 -0.56 -14.66 15.61
N ALA A 9 0.51 -15.42 15.81
CA ALA A 9 1.38 -15.84 14.72
C ALA A 9 0.64 -16.68 13.68
N ILE A 10 -0.22 -17.62 14.10
CA ILE A 10 -1.07 -18.39 13.19
C ILE A 10 -2.01 -17.47 12.39
N GLY A 11 -2.66 -16.51 13.06
CA GLY A 11 -3.52 -15.53 12.38
C GLY A 11 -2.75 -14.69 11.35
N LEU A 12 -1.56 -14.22 11.69
CA LEU A 12 -0.70 -13.47 10.78
C LEU A 12 -0.26 -14.32 9.58
N VAL A 13 0.15 -15.57 9.79
CA VAL A 13 0.50 -16.48 8.69
C VAL A 13 -0.69 -16.72 7.78
N ALA A 14 -1.88 -16.92 8.33
CA ALA A 14 -3.11 -17.06 7.54
C ALA A 14 -3.38 -15.81 6.69
N LEU A 15 -3.25 -14.61 7.28
CA LEU A 15 -3.41 -13.35 6.55
C LEU A 15 -2.35 -13.17 5.45
N ILE A 16 -1.10 -13.54 5.70
CA ILE A 16 -0.03 -13.49 4.68
C ILE A 16 -0.35 -14.37 3.48
N ILE A 17 -0.98 -15.53 3.69
CA ILE A 17 -1.37 -16.44 2.61
C ILE A 17 -2.61 -15.93 1.87
N LEU A 18 -3.59 -15.37 2.60
CA LEU A 18 -4.85 -14.90 2.03
C LEU A 18 -4.71 -13.56 1.29
N ALA A 19 -3.84 -12.66 1.75
CA ALA A 19 -3.63 -11.34 1.14
C ALA A 19 -3.30 -11.38 -0.36
N PRO A 20 -2.34 -12.20 -0.86
CA PRO A 20 -2.00 -12.24 -2.28
C PRO A 20 -3.11 -12.86 -3.16
N LEU A 21 -4.11 -13.55 -2.59
CA LEU A 21 -5.27 -14.01 -3.38
C LEU A 21 -6.05 -12.84 -3.98
N GLY A 22 -5.98 -11.65 -3.37
CA GLY A 22 -6.56 -10.43 -3.92
C GLY A 22 -5.98 -10.05 -5.28
N LEU A 23 -4.74 -10.43 -5.59
CA LEU A 23 -4.12 -10.18 -6.91
C LEU A 23 -4.78 -10.98 -8.04
N LEU A 24 -5.56 -12.01 -7.71
CA LEU A 24 -6.32 -12.79 -8.70
C LEU A 24 -7.69 -12.15 -9.00
N ALA A 25 -8.13 -11.17 -8.19
CA ALA A 25 -9.36 -10.45 -8.45
C ALA A 25 -9.19 -9.54 -9.68
N VAL A 26 -10.23 -9.47 -10.51
CA VAL A 26 -10.23 -8.63 -11.71
C VAL A 26 -10.71 -7.23 -11.36
N GLY A 27 -9.93 -6.22 -11.77
CA GLY A 27 -10.22 -4.80 -11.57
C GLY A 27 -9.44 -4.17 -10.42
N GLU A 28 -9.56 -2.85 -10.31
CA GLU A 28 -8.88 -2.08 -9.25
C GLU A 28 -9.35 -2.45 -7.85
N THR A 29 -8.43 -2.31 -6.89
CA THR A 29 -8.64 -2.57 -5.47
C THR A 29 -9.82 -1.76 -4.94
N PHE A 30 -10.73 -2.44 -4.22
CA PHE A 30 -11.91 -1.79 -3.67
C PHE A 30 -11.51 -0.63 -2.74
N GLY A 31 -11.96 0.57 -3.05
CA GLY A 31 -11.67 1.76 -2.25
C GLY A 31 -10.38 2.51 -2.58
N GLU A 32 -9.57 2.04 -3.55
CA GLU A 32 -8.41 2.79 -4.06
C GLU A 32 -8.70 3.45 -5.43
N TRP A 33 -9.98 3.63 -5.77
CA TRP A 33 -10.38 4.25 -7.03
C TRP A 33 -10.03 5.74 -7.08
N GLY A 34 -9.47 6.16 -8.20
CA GLY A 34 -9.29 7.56 -8.56
C GLY A 34 -10.57 8.20 -9.08
N ASN A 35 -10.43 9.44 -9.56
CA ASN A 35 -11.57 10.18 -10.09
C ASN A 35 -12.07 9.52 -11.38
N GLU A 36 -11.14 9.07 -12.23
CA GLU A 36 -11.38 8.45 -13.52
C GLU A 36 -12.16 7.13 -13.36
N GLU A 37 -11.75 6.25 -12.44
CA GLU A 37 -12.43 4.98 -12.21
C GLU A 37 -13.81 5.18 -11.57
N LEU A 38 -13.99 6.21 -10.75
CA LEU A 38 -15.30 6.55 -10.20
C LEU A 38 -16.24 7.07 -11.28
N GLU A 39 -15.76 7.95 -12.15
CA GLU A 39 -16.55 8.41 -13.29
C GLU A 39 -16.98 7.23 -14.18
N GLU A 40 -16.08 6.27 -14.44
CA GLU A 40 -16.41 5.07 -15.21
C GLU A 40 -17.46 4.17 -14.51
N LYS A 41 -17.36 4.00 -13.18
CA LYS A 41 -18.22 3.07 -12.43
C LYS A 41 -19.59 3.64 -12.06
N ILE A 42 -19.64 4.92 -11.67
CA ILE A 42 -20.85 5.55 -11.14
C ILE A 42 -21.32 6.76 -11.95
N GLY A 43 -20.59 7.15 -12.99
CA GLY A 43 -21.00 8.18 -13.96
C GLY A 43 -20.73 9.62 -13.53
N PHE A 44 -20.05 9.84 -12.40
CA PHE A 44 -19.63 11.17 -11.95
C PHE A 44 -18.52 11.10 -10.90
N VAL A 45 -17.78 12.20 -10.74
CA VAL A 45 -16.79 12.39 -9.66
C VAL A 45 -17.43 13.22 -8.53
N PRO A 46 -17.45 12.74 -7.27
CA PRO A 46 -17.91 13.55 -6.15
C PRO A 46 -17.06 14.82 -6.00
N SER A 47 -17.68 15.99 -5.93
CA SER A 47 -16.97 17.29 -5.89
C SER A 47 -16.01 17.46 -4.70
N GLY A 48 -16.30 16.80 -3.57
CA GLY A 48 -15.38 16.74 -2.44
C GLY A 48 -14.11 15.96 -2.78
N LEU A 49 -14.24 14.83 -3.49
CA LEU A 49 -13.11 14.01 -3.91
C LEU A 49 -12.28 14.74 -4.97
N GLU A 50 -12.92 15.36 -5.96
CA GLU A 50 -12.24 16.15 -6.98
C GLU A 50 -11.33 17.22 -6.34
N ARG A 51 -11.86 17.97 -5.36
CA ARG A 51 -11.09 18.99 -4.63
C ARG A 51 -9.93 18.40 -3.82
N LEU A 52 -10.15 17.28 -3.13
CA LEU A 52 -9.15 16.68 -2.24
C LEU A 52 -8.07 15.90 -3.00
N SER A 53 -8.40 15.33 -4.17
CA SER A 53 -7.49 14.53 -4.99
C SER A 53 -6.25 15.31 -5.44
N SER A 54 -6.39 16.63 -5.61
CA SER A 54 -5.28 17.52 -5.99
C SER A 54 -4.37 17.95 -4.84
N LEU A 55 -4.72 17.68 -3.58
CA LEU A 55 -3.97 18.17 -2.41
C LEU A 55 -2.65 17.42 -2.18
N TRP A 56 -2.57 16.18 -2.64
CA TRP A 56 -1.43 15.32 -2.42
C TRP A 56 -1.18 14.44 -3.63
N SER A 57 0.05 14.46 -4.13
CA SER A 57 0.54 13.53 -5.12
C SER A 57 1.55 12.61 -4.47
N ALA A 58 1.34 11.30 -4.56
CA ALA A 58 2.27 10.32 -4.02
C ALA A 58 3.65 10.48 -4.70
N PRO A 59 4.76 10.41 -3.94
CA PRO A 59 6.10 10.49 -4.52
C PRO A 59 6.43 9.35 -5.51
N MET A 60 5.78 8.21 -5.36
CA MET A 60 5.90 7.02 -6.22
C MET A 60 4.48 6.53 -6.55
N PRO A 61 3.79 7.18 -7.51
CA PRO A 61 2.48 6.71 -7.95
C PRO A 61 2.62 5.32 -8.56
N ASP A 62 1.60 4.47 -8.36
CA ASP A 62 1.54 3.09 -8.86
C ASP A 62 2.75 2.22 -8.48
N TYR A 63 3.45 2.60 -7.42
CA TYR A 63 4.70 1.97 -6.97
C TYR A 63 5.80 1.95 -8.05
N ALA A 64 5.67 2.82 -9.07
CA ALA A 64 6.62 2.95 -10.15
C ALA A 64 7.83 3.79 -9.72
N LEU A 65 9.00 3.43 -10.27
CA LEU A 65 10.23 4.18 -10.09
C LEU A 65 10.64 4.84 -11.40
N PRO A 66 10.90 6.16 -11.41
CA PRO A 66 11.27 6.87 -12.62
C PRO A 66 12.57 6.29 -13.19
N GLY A 67 12.56 5.96 -14.48
CA GLY A 67 13.72 5.42 -15.19
C GLY A 67 13.89 3.90 -15.11
N ILE A 68 13.03 3.18 -14.39
CA ILE A 68 12.92 1.72 -14.52
C ILE A 68 11.97 1.43 -15.68
N GLY A 69 12.42 0.65 -16.67
CA GLY A 69 11.66 0.37 -17.88
C GLY A 69 10.33 -0.36 -17.62
N GLU A 70 9.44 -0.36 -18.62
CA GLU A 70 8.08 -0.90 -18.51
C GLU A 70 7.99 -2.42 -18.70
N SER A 71 9.11 -3.14 -18.83
CA SER A 71 9.06 -4.60 -18.94
C SER A 71 8.47 -5.20 -17.66
N MET A 72 7.68 -6.28 -17.77
CA MET A 72 7.03 -6.92 -16.61
C MET A 72 8.01 -7.21 -15.47
N THR A 73 9.23 -7.62 -15.81
CA THR A 73 10.32 -7.87 -14.85
C THR A 73 10.77 -6.60 -14.14
N ALA A 74 10.91 -5.50 -14.87
CA ALA A 74 11.36 -4.22 -14.35
C ALA A 74 10.26 -3.54 -13.51
N ALA A 75 9.00 -3.58 -13.96
CA ALA A 75 7.85 -3.13 -13.18
C ALA A 75 7.71 -3.91 -11.86
N SER A 76 7.84 -5.25 -11.90
CA SER A 76 7.78 -6.08 -10.70
C SER A 76 8.94 -5.77 -9.73
N ALA A 77 10.14 -5.53 -10.26
CA ALA A 77 11.29 -5.14 -9.45
C ALA A 77 11.10 -3.74 -8.83
N ALA A 78 10.55 -2.78 -9.58
CA ALA A 78 10.21 -1.45 -9.08
C ALA A 78 9.19 -1.52 -7.95
N TYR A 79 8.14 -2.32 -8.13
CA TYR A 79 7.10 -2.57 -7.12
C TYR A 79 7.69 -3.14 -5.81
N ILE A 80 8.51 -4.19 -5.90
CA ILE A 80 9.16 -4.80 -4.73
C ILE A 80 10.11 -3.78 -4.05
N LEU A 81 10.87 -3.02 -4.83
CA LEU A 81 11.78 -2.01 -4.30
C LEU A 81 11.02 -0.89 -3.58
N SER A 82 9.92 -0.42 -4.16
CA SER A 82 9.01 0.54 -3.52
C SER A 82 8.47 0.02 -2.19
N ALA A 83 8.07 -1.25 -2.13
CA ALA A 83 7.61 -1.89 -0.88
C ALA A 83 8.72 -1.92 0.20
N VAL A 84 9.95 -2.28 -0.17
CA VAL A 84 11.09 -2.27 0.76
C VAL A 84 11.37 -0.86 1.29
N ILE A 85 11.38 0.15 0.41
CA ILE A 85 11.56 1.55 0.79
C ILE A 85 10.48 1.97 1.78
N GLY A 86 9.21 1.69 1.47
CA GLY A 86 8.08 2.00 2.35
C GLY A 86 8.21 1.36 3.74
N VAL A 87 8.54 0.06 3.79
CA VAL A 87 8.75 -0.66 5.06
C VAL A 87 9.87 -0.04 5.88
N VAL A 88 11.01 0.27 5.26
CA VAL A 88 12.16 0.88 5.96
C VAL A 88 11.79 2.25 6.54
N ILE A 89 11.12 3.09 5.75
CA ILE A 89 10.67 4.42 6.20
C ILE A 89 9.68 4.28 7.36
N CYS A 90 8.63 3.48 7.21
CA CYS A 90 7.60 3.32 8.23
C CYS A 90 8.17 2.71 9.52
N ALA A 91 8.93 1.61 9.42
CA ALA A 91 9.54 0.96 10.58
C ALA A 91 10.55 1.88 11.27
N GLY A 92 11.36 2.62 10.50
CA GLY A 92 12.31 3.60 11.02
C GLY A 92 11.61 4.72 11.79
N LEU A 93 10.55 5.30 11.21
CA LEU A 93 9.75 6.34 11.86
C LEU A 93 9.09 5.84 13.15
N LEU A 94 8.42 4.69 13.10
CA LEU A 94 7.79 4.08 14.27
C LEU A 94 8.82 3.79 15.38
N TYR A 95 9.99 3.28 15.01
CA TYR A 95 11.07 3.02 15.96
C TYR A 95 11.57 4.32 16.61
N ILE A 96 11.83 5.37 15.83
CA ILE A 96 12.32 6.66 16.34
C ILE A 96 11.28 7.30 17.28
N ILE A 97 10.01 7.31 16.89
CA ILE A 97 8.90 7.86 17.68
C ILE A 97 8.74 7.05 18.97
N GLY A 98 8.64 5.72 18.86
CA GLY A 98 8.51 4.83 20.02
C GLY A 98 9.68 4.97 20.99
N LYS A 99 10.91 5.09 20.48
CA LYS A 99 12.10 5.32 21.30
C LYS A 99 12.07 6.67 22.02
N ARG A 100 11.50 7.72 21.41
CA ARG A 100 11.35 9.02 22.08
C ARG A 100 10.29 8.95 23.19
N ILE A 101 9.14 8.36 22.90
CA ILE A 101 8.03 8.21 23.87
C ILE A 101 8.45 7.35 25.06
N ALA A 102 9.17 6.25 24.84
CA ALA A 102 9.59 5.34 25.90
C ALA A 102 10.80 5.84 26.72
N LYS A 103 11.39 6.98 26.34
CA LYS A 103 12.53 7.60 27.03
C LYS A 103 12.09 8.71 27.99
N ASP A 104 10.83 9.13 27.91
CA ASP A 104 10.14 9.90 28.96
C ASP A 104 9.56 8.95 30.01
#